data_AF-A0A4W5N3C4-F1
#
_entry.id   AF-A0A4W5N3C4-F1
#
_cell.length_a   1.000
_cell.length_b   1.000
_cell.length_c   1.000
_cell.angle_alpha   90.00
_cell.angle_beta   90.00
_cell.angle_gamma   90.00
#
_symmetry.space_group_name_H-M   'P 1'
#
loop_
_entity.id
_entity.type
_entity.pdbx_description
1 polymer ?
#
loop_
_entity_poly.entity_id
_entity_poly.type
_entity_poly.pdbx_seq_one_letter_code
_entity_poly.pdbx_strand_id
1 'polypeptide(L)' 'PLLEDENVPEGSSLPAAGSFVQELFQAQYRSSLTCPHCQKQSNTFDPFLCISLPIPVAHTR' A
#
# COMPACT_ATOMS: atom_id res chain seq x y z
N PRO A 1 -27.96 3.60 -26.86
CA PRO A 1 -27.47 2.24 -27.12
C PRO A 1 -26.53 1.82 -26.00
N LEU A 2 -27.03 0.86 -25.20
CA LEU A 2 -26.30 0.23 -24.11
C LEU A 2 -25.21 -0.68 -24.68
N LEU A 3 -24.16 -0.88 -23.87
CA LEU A 3 -23.19 -1.99 -23.86
C LEU A 3 -21.93 -1.86 -24.71
N GLU A 4 -20.83 -1.51 -24.03
CA GLU A 4 -19.49 -2.16 -24.10
C GLU A 4 -18.82 -1.89 -22.72
N ASP A 5 -19.27 -2.48 -21.61
CA ASP A 5 -18.78 -3.73 -21.00
C ASP A 5 -17.26 -3.98 -21.13
N GLU A 6 -16.47 -3.35 -20.25
CA GLU A 6 -15.15 -3.87 -19.86
C GLU A 6 -15.03 -3.80 -18.34
N ASN A 7 -15.50 -4.88 -17.71
CA ASN A 7 -14.94 -5.49 -16.50
C ASN A 7 -14.59 -4.54 -15.33
N VAL A 8 -15.62 -4.14 -14.57
CA VAL A 8 -15.41 -3.59 -13.22
C VAL A 8 -15.31 -4.77 -12.25
N PRO A 9 -14.15 -5.06 -11.64
CA PRO A 9 -14.08 -6.08 -10.61
C PRO A 9 -14.86 -5.61 -9.39
N GLU A 10 -16.00 -6.24 -9.14
CA GLU A 10 -16.77 -6.15 -7.90
C GLU A 10 -15.91 -6.67 -6.74
N GLY A 11 -15.19 -5.77 -6.05
CA GLY A 11 -14.27 -6.22 -5.02
C GLY A 11 -13.45 -5.17 -4.29
N SER A 12 -14.01 -4.03 -3.89
CA SER A 12 -13.44 -3.29 -2.75
C SER A 12 -14.43 -2.28 -2.16
N SER A 13 -15.00 -2.63 -1.01
CA SER A 13 -15.68 -1.68 -0.14
C SER A 13 -14.64 -0.77 0.52
N LEU A 14 -14.22 0.32 -0.12
CA LEU A 14 -13.63 1.49 0.53
C LEU A 14 -13.93 2.75 -0.29
N PRO A 15 -14.49 3.82 0.30
CA PRO A 15 -14.71 5.06 -0.40
C PRO A 15 -13.39 5.83 -0.43
N ALA A 16 -12.66 5.73 -1.53
CA ALA A 16 -11.63 6.71 -1.85
C ALA A 16 -11.94 7.21 -3.26
N ALA A 17 -12.52 8.41 -3.36
CA ALA A 17 -12.56 9.16 -4.61
C ALA A 17 -11.12 9.55 -4.96
N GLY A 18 -10.37 8.60 -5.50
CA GLY A 18 -9.00 8.75 -5.95
C GLY A 18 -8.95 8.94 -7.46
N SER A 19 -7.89 9.55 -7.96
CA SER A 19 -7.58 9.52 -9.40
C SER A 19 -7.37 8.08 -9.89
N PHE A 20 -7.48 7.82 -11.20
CA PHE A 20 -7.14 6.54 -11.83
C PHE A 20 -5.75 6.01 -11.42
N VAL A 21 -4.78 6.91 -11.21
CA VAL A 21 -3.45 6.53 -10.71
C VAL A 21 -3.52 5.96 -9.29
N GLN A 22 -4.36 6.52 -8.42
CA GLN A 22 -4.55 5.98 -7.08
C GLN A 22 -5.29 4.65 -7.12
N GLU A 23 -6.30 4.50 -7.97
CA GLU A 23 -7.00 3.23 -8.13
C GLU A 23 -6.06 2.09 -8.55
N LEU A 24 -5.11 2.38 -9.44
CA LEU A 24 -4.18 1.36 -9.95
C LEU A 24 -2.92 1.16 -9.10
N PHE A 25 -2.36 2.23 -8.54
CA PHE A 25 -1.01 2.20 -7.95
C PHE A 25 -0.99 2.47 -6.45
N GLN A 26 -2.12 2.84 -5.84
CA GLN A 26 -2.16 3.05 -4.40
C GLN A 26 -2.12 1.72 -3.65
N ALA A 27 -1.22 1.66 -2.68
CA ALA A 27 -1.17 0.62 -1.69
C ALA A 27 -0.96 1.24 -0.29
N GLN A 28 -0.94 0.40 0.73
CA GLN A 28 -0.82 0.84 2.12
C GLN A 28 0.35 0.12 2.80
N TYR A 29 1.28 0.88 3.36
CA TYR A 29 2.45 0.38 4.07
C TYR A 29 2.11 0.23 5.54
N ARG A 30 2.43 -0.94 6.12
CA ARG A 30 2.27 -1.20 7.55
C ARG A 30 3.58 -0.95 8.29
N SER A 31 3.68 0.21 8.93
CA SER A 31 4.74 0.53 9.88
C SER A 31 4.43 -0.13 11.22
N SER A 32 5.26 -1.06 11.69
CA SER A 32 5.09 -1.74 12.99
C SER A 32 6.22 -1.36 13.95
N LEU A 33 5.86 -0.77 15.08
CA LEU A 33 6.79 -0.46 16.17
C LEU A 33 6.40 -1.26 17.41
N THR A 34 7.37 -1.93 18.02
CA THR A 34 7.17 -2.61 19.31
C THR A 34 7.84 -1.79 20.39
N CYS A 35 7.08 -1.34 21.38
CA CYS A 35 7.64 -0.61 22.51
C CYS A 35 8.49 -1.57 23.36
N PRO A 36 9.78 -1.29 23.60
CA PRO A 36 10.65 -2.21 24.34
C PRO A 36 10.28 -2.33 25.82
N HIS A 37 9.55 -1.36 26.39
CA HIS A 37 9.19 -1.34 27.82
C HIS A 37 7.92 -2.13 28.14
N CYS A 38 6.86 -1.94 27.35
CA CYS A 38 5.55 -2.55 27.60
C CYS A 38 5.15 -3.61 26.58
N GLN A 39 6.01 -3.89 25.59
CA GLN A 39 5.79 -4.86 24.51
C GLN A 39 4.53 -4.59 23.67
N LYS A 40 3.90 -3.41 23.84
CA LYS A 40 2.77 -2.99 23.03
C LYS A 40 3.26 -2.72 21.61
N GLN A 41 2.55 -3.30 20.64
CA GLN A 41 2.75 -3.00 19.25
C GLN A 41 1.88 -1.79 18.85
N SER A 42 2.52 -0.81 18.23
CA SER A 42 1.87 0.30 17.53
C SER A 42 1.99 0.05 16.04
N ASN A 43 0.88 0.12 15.32
CA ASN A 43 0.83 -0.07 13.88
C ASN A 43 0.25 1.20 13.24
N THR A 44 0.93 1.70 12.22
CA THR A 44 0.46 2.80 11.37
C THR A 44 0.37 2.31 9.93
N PHE A 45 -0.64 2.77 9.21
CA PHE A 45 -0.99 2.32 7.88
C PHE A 45 -0.96 3.51 6.91
N ASP A 46 0.17 3.69 6.24
CA ASP A 46 0.46 4.88 5.44
C ASP A 46 0.22 4.60 3.94
N PRO A 47 -0.58 5.41 3.23
CA PRO A 47 -0.75 5.24 1.79
C PRO A 47 0.54 5.55 1.03
N PHE A 48 0.85 4.76 0.00
CA PHE A 48 1.97 5.01 -0.91
C PHE A 48 1.62 4.69 -2.36
N LEU A 49 2.34 5.31 -3.30
CA LEU A 49 2.23 5.07 -4.75
C LEU A 49 3.53 4.46 -5.32
N CYS A 50 4.64 4.55 -4.59
CA CYS A 50 5.92 3.97 -4.96
C CYS A 50 6.72 3.60 -3.71
N ILE A 51 7.71 2.72 -3.87
CA ILE A 51 8.59 2.28 -2.78
C ILE A 51 10.05 2.50 -3.21
N SER A 52 10.82 3.14 -2.33
CA SER A 52 12.28 3.20 -2.45
C SER A 52 12.90 1.95 -1.84
N LEU A 53 13.71 1.22 -2.61
CA LEU A 53 14.41 0.02 -2.14
C LEU A 53 15.89 0.34 -1.88
N PRO A 54 16.50 -0.18 -0.79
CA PRO A 54 17.92 0.01 -0.53
C PRO A 54 18.76 -0.78 -1.54
N ILE A 55 19.89 -0.19 -1.98
CA ILE A 55 20.88 -0.89 -2.80
C ILE A 55 21.63 -1.89 -1.91
N PRO A 56 21.73 -3.18 -2.29
CA PRO A 56 22.51 -4.16 -1.54
C PRO A 56 23.99 -3.73 -1.44
N VAL A 57 24.53 -3.73 -0.23
CA VAL A 57 25.98 -3.51 -0.02
C VAL A 57 26.73 -4.81 -0.28
N ALA A 58 27.77 -4.76 -1.10
CA ALA A 58 28.62 -5.93 -1.35
C ALA A 58 29.47 -6.21 -0.10
N HIS A 59 29.37 -7.42 0.47
CA HIS A 59 30.27 -7.87 1.52
C HIS A 59 31.53 -8.46 0.89
N THR A 60 32.60 -7.68 0.77
CA THR A 60 33.93 -8.23 0.51
C THR A 60 34.44 -8.91 1.78
N ARG A 61 34.71 -10.21 1.69
CA ARG A 61 35.30 -11.03 2.76
C ARG A 61 36.78 -10.74 2.93
#